data_AF-A0AAD8BQ17-F1
#
_entry.id   AF-A0AAD8BQ17-F1
#
_cell.length_a   1.000
_cell.length_b   1.000
_cell.length_c   1.000
_cell.angle_alpha   90.00
_cell.angle_beta   90.00
_cell.angle_gamma   90.00
#
_symmetry.space_group_name_H-M   'P 1'
#
loop_
_entity.id
_entity.type
_entity.pdbx_description
1 polymer ?
#
loop_
_entity_poly.entity_id
_entity_poly.type
_entity_poly.pdbx_seq_one_letter_code
_entity_poly.pdbx_strand_id
1 'polypeptide(L)' 'IDVKYKMKRHGPIEGAHLLLDRLVVYKGWFHCLIQVLKDPKVRLLPAAEQLEKIQDELCIKYPQCIK' A
#
# COMPACT_ATOMS: atom_id res chain seq x y z
N ILE A 1 13.38 -10.96 5.99
CA ILE A 1 12.57 -10.66 7.19
C ILE A 1 11.11 -10.72 6.81
N ASP A 2 10.33 -11.58 7.45
CA ASP A 2 8.90 -11.71 7.19
C ASP A 2 8.11 -10.52 7.76
N VAL A 3 7.03 -10.10 7.08
CA VAL A 3 6.20 -8.95 7.51
C VAL A 3 5.58 -9.24 8.87
N LYS A 4 5.07 -10.45 9.10
CA LYS A 4 4.47 -10.82 10.41
C LYS A 4 5.54 -10.82 11.51
N TYR A 5 6.76 -11.24 11.20
CA TYR A 5 7.87 -11.16 12.15
C TYR A 5 8.21 -9.70 12.52
N LYS A 6 8.31 -8.80 11.52
CA LYS A 6 8.58 -7.37 11.75
C LYS A 6 7.45 -6.73 12.58
N MET A 7 6.18 -7.03 12.26
CA MET A 7 5.01 -6.58 13.02
C MET A 7 5.04 -7.01 14.49
N LYS A 8 5.34 -8.29 14.77
CA LYS A 8 5.41 -8.82 16.14
C LYS A 8 6.52 -8.19 16.98
N ARG A 9 7.64 -7.82 16.36
CA ARG A 9 8.84 -7.33 17.06
C ARG A 9 8.90 -5.81 17.19
N HIS A 10 8.41 -5.07 16.20
CA HIS A 10 8.59 -3.61 16.11
C HIS A 10 7.26 -2.85 15.98
N GLY A 11 6.13 -3.56 16.03
CA GLY A 11 4.80 -2.98 15.96
C GLY A 11 4.22 -2.89 14.54
N PRO A 12 2.94 -2.54 14.43
CA PRO A 12 2.19 -2.57 13.19
C PRO A 12 2.69 -1.56 12.15
N ILE A 13 3.15 -0.37 12.57
CA ILE A 13 3.66 0.68 11.69
C ILE A 13 4.89 0.21 10.92
N GLU A 14 5.87 -0.33 11.65
CA GLU A 14 7.11 -0.87 11.08
C GLU A 14 6.87 -2.05 10.14
N GLY A 15 5.86 -2.86 10.43
CA GLY A 15 5.42 -3.92 9.54
C GLY A 15 4.74 -3.39 8.27
N ALA A 16 3.93 -2.34 8.38
CA ALA A 16 3.27 -1.70 7.25
C ALA A 16 4.29 -1.04 6.30
N HIS A 17 5.31 -0.36 6.83
CA HIS A 17 6.43 0.16 6.02
C HIS A 17 7.12 -0.95 5.22
N LEU A 18 7.51 -2.04 5.90
CA LEU A 18 8.15 -3.18 5.23
C LEU A 18 7.23 -3.84 4.19
N LEU A 19 5.92 -3.85 4.44
CA LEU A 19 4.94 -4.37 3.48
C LEU A 19 4.88 -3.48 2.23
N LEU A 20 4.77 -2.16 2.39
CA LEU A 20 4.70 -1.21 1.28
C LEU A 20 5.99 -1.22 0.44
N ASP A 21 7.15 -1.26 1.09
CA ASP A 21 8.46 -1.38 0.42
C ASP A 21 8.56 -2.67 -0.42
N ARG A 22 7.88 -3.73 0.00
CA ARG A 22 7.83 -4.99 -0.76
C ARG A 22 6.78 -4.97 -1.85
N LEU A 23 5.69 -4.24 -1.67
CA LEU A 23 4.62 -4.17 -2.66
C LEU A 23 5.04 -3.34 -3.87
N VAL A 24 5.83 -2.28 -3.69
CA VAL A 24 6.18 -1.31 -4.75
C VAL A 24 6.85 -1.92 -5.99
N VAL A 25 7.53 -3.07 -5.83
CA VAL A 25 8.21 -3.75 -6.95
C VAL A 25 7.26 -4.56 -7.85
N TYR A 26 6.04 -4.81 -7.39
CA TYR A 26 5.06 -5.59 -8.16
C TYR A 26 4.20 -4.67 -9.01
N LYS A 27 4.09 -4.97 -10.30
CA LYS A 27 3.22 -4.24 -11.21
C LYS A 27 1.76 -4.28 -10.72
N GLY A 28 1.10 -3.13 -10.65
CA GLY A 28 -0.30 -3.02 -10.20
C GLY A 28 -0.51 -3.10 -8.68
N TRP A 29 0.56 -3.09 -7.88
CA TRP A 29 0.46 -3.14 -6.41
C TRP A 29 -0.43 -2.04 -5.84
N PHE A 30 -0.36 -0.85 -6.43
CA PHE A 30 -1.07 0.34 -5.97
C PHE A 30 -2.58 0.18 -6.13
N HIS A 31 -3.02 -0.36 -7.27
CA HIS A 31 -4.43 -0.67 -7.51
C HIS A 31 -4.94 -1.73 -6.55
N CYS A 32 -4.16 -2.79 -6.33
CA CYS A 32 -4.49 -3.83 -5.36
C CYS A 32 -4.62 -3.26 -3.93
N LEU A 33 -3.70 -2.37 -3.53
CA LEU A 33 -3.76 -1.70 -2.23
C LEU A 33 -5.05 -0.88 -2.07
N ILE A 34 -5.40 -0.06 -3.07
CA ILE A 34 -6.64 0.72 -3.03
C ILE A 34 -7.87 -0.19 -2.90
N GLN A 35 -7.93 -1.29 -3.67
CA GLN A 35 -9.05 -2.23 -3.57
C GLN A 35 -9.18 -2.84 -2.16
N VAL A 36 -8.06 -3.21 -1.54
CA VAL A 36 -8.04 -3.73 -0.17
C VAL A 36 -8.51 -2.68 0.84
N LEU A 37 -8.08 -1.43 0.69
CA LEU A 37 -8.48 -0.34 1.59
C LEU A 37 -9.96 0.04 1.44
N LYS A 38 -10.53 -0.17 0.25
CA LYS A 38 -11.96 -0.01 -0.05
C LYS A 38 -12.82 -1.17 0.49
N ASP A 39 -12.21 -2.30 0.90
CA ASP A 39 -12.97 -3.42 1.46
C ASP A 39 -13.68 -2.99 2.76
N PRO A 40 -15.02 -3.19 2.86
CA PRO A 40 -15.79 -2.82 4.05
C PRO A 40 -15.29 -3.46 5.35
N LYS A 41 -14.58 -4.60 5.27
CA LYS A 41 -13.98 -5.29 6.40
C LYS A 41 -12.73 -4.59 6.93
N VAL A 42 -12.02 -3.86 6.07
CA VAL A 42 -10.76 -3.17 6.41
C VAL A 42 -11.02 -1.78 6.98
N ARG A 43 -12.16 -1.15 6.66
CA ARG A 43 -12.62 0.15 7.22
C ARG A 43 -11.61 1.30 7.03
N LEU A 44 -10.84 1.28 5.95
CA LEU A 44 -9.86 2.33 5.60
C LEU A 44 -10.26 3.12 4.35
N LEU A 45 -11.57 3.23 4.08
CA LEU A 45 -12.10 3.96 2.92
C LEU A 45 -11.54 5.39 2.80
N PRO A 46 -11.44 6.21 3.86
CA PRO A 46 -10.88 7.56 3.75
C PRO A 46 -9.41 7.56 3.30
N ALA A 47 -8.64 6.55 3.71
CA ALA A 47 -7.24 6.40 3.27
C ALA A 47 -7.18 5.98 1.80
N ALA A 48 -8.10 5.12 1.34
CA ALA A 48 -8.20 4.76 -0.07
C ALA A 48 -8.49 5.98 -0.95
N GLU A 49 -9.44 6.83 -0.55
CA GLU A 49 -9.80 8.06 -1.28
C GLU A 49 -8.64 9.07 -1.33
N GLN A 50 -7.86 9.18 -0.24
CA GLN A 50 -6.65 10.00 -0.22
C GLN A 50 -5.57 9.45 -1.16
N LEU A 51 -5.38 8.14 -1.20
CA LEU A 51 -4.42 7.49 -2.09
C LEU A 51 -4.82 7.62 -3.56
N GLU A 52 -6.12 7.55 -3.89
CA GLU A 52 -6.59 7.79 -5.26
C GLU A 52 -6.30 9.21 -5.73
N LYS A 53 -6.42 10.22 -4.87
CA LYS A 53 -6.11 11.62 -5.22
C LYS A 53 -4.63 11.84 -5.57
N ILE A 54 -3.72 11.09 -4.94
CA ILE A 54 -2.28 11.18 -5.22
C ILE A 54 -1.83 10.19 -6.30
N GLN A 55 -2.73 9.35 -6.82
CA GLN A 55 -2.41 8.36 -7.84
C GLN A 55 -1.81 9.02 -9.08
N ASP A 56 -2.38 10.15 -9.52
CA ASP A 56 -1.90 10.89 -10.69
C ASP A 56 -0.48 11.40 -10.49
N GLU A 57 -0.17 11.94 -9.31
CA GLU A 57 1.19 12.38 -8.95
C GLU A 57 2.19 11.24 -8.93
N LEU A 58 1.78 10.08 -8.38
CA LEU A 58 2.61 8.89 -8.31
C LEU A 58 2.82 8.25 -9.68
N CYS A 59 1.81 8.28 -10.56
CA CYS A 59 1.89 7.77 -11.93
C CYS A 59 2.93 8.53 -12.77
N ILE A 60 3.07 9.84 -12.54
CA ILE A 60 4.09 10.67 -13.20
C ILE A 60 5.49 10.26 -12.74
N LYS A 61 5.67 9.98 -11.44
CA LYS A 61 6.98 9.70 -10.85
C LYS A 61 7.42 8.23 -10.97
N TYR A 62 6.47 7.29 -10.99
CA TYR A 62 6.71 5.84 -11.00
C TYR A 62 5.80 5.09 -11.98
N PRO A 63 5.82 5.42 -13.29
CA PRO A 63 4.92 4.87 -14.29
C PRO A 63 5.02 3.34 -14.45
N GLN A 64 6.20 2.76 -14.17
CA GLN A 64 6.48 1.33 -14.28
C GLN A 64 5.85 0.48 -13.16
N CYS A 65 5.51 1.07 -12.01
CA CYS A 65 4.99 0.35 -10.85
C CYS A 65 3.46 0.41 -10.73
N ILE A 66 2.82 1.41 -11.34
CA ILE A 66 1.42 1.75 -11.11
C ILE A 66 0.49 1.33 -12.28
N LYS A 67 1.04 1.22 -13.49
CA LYS A 67 0.34 0.65 -14.68
C LYS A 67 0.31 -0.87 -14.68
#